data_AF-A0A1G2VLS9-F1
#
_entry.id   AF-A0A1G2VLS9-F1
#
_cell.length_a   1.000
_cell.length_b   1.000
_cell.length_c   1.000
_cell.angle_alpha   90.00
_cell.angle_beta   90.00
_cell.angle_gamma   90.00
#
_symmetry.space_group_name_H-M   'P 1'
#
loop_
_entity.id
_entity.type
_entity.pdbx_description
1 polymer ?
#
loop_
_entity_poly.entity_id
_entity_poly.type
_entity_poly.pdbx_seq_one_letter_code
_entity_poly.pdbx_strand_id
1 'polypeptide(L)'
;MKRLFVVGLLCGMVAASAVGLFLFKNRVEENVKVTQSQIHRYGDPETSIEKVRIKAFYVVPTDQNEVNEEKWRWLRARMIYALDQAALFHEVQFRRQSAIVYDIYPNPVILSRNSDYYDAGSRTVILISNEIEKRVFRPSGDLYDESFVQSGPSEYNVIGLVYEGPGGWGGAVYESGLEDPEKIADCLGISPAMVAIVEGEFADGFFLVSNKEYFFDPNFRSFGTSIVYHELGHAMGLPDRYVSKGIEIDNVSASCDEPPEQAAGVVSVRQTNDIMGLGRFKPIEINYIDRELTREMGLVE
;
A
#
# COMPACT_ATOMS: atom_id res chain seq x y z
N MET A 1 6.52 78.91 -8.15
CA MET A 1 5.38 77.96 -8.19
C MET A 1 5.66 76.68 -8.97
N LYS A 2 6.11 76.71 -10.24
CA LYS A 2 6.35 75.47 -11.04
C LYS A 2 7.29 74.44 -10.38
N ARG A 3 8.36 74.86 -9.71
CA ARG A 3 9.31 73.93 -9.05
C ARG A 3 8.72 73.19 -7.83
N LEU A 4 7.88 73.86 -7.04
CA LEU A 4 7.20 73.26 -5.87
C LEU A 4 6.18 72.20 -6.31
N PHE A 5 5.50 72.43 -7.43
CA PHE A 5 4.53 71.49 -7.99
C PHE A 5 5.19 70.19 -8.47
N VAL A 6 6.35 70.28 -9.14
CA VAL A 6 7.10 69.10 -9.61
C VAL A 6 7.62 68.25 -8.45
N VAL A 7 8.11 68.88 -7.37
CA VAL A 7 8.57 68.16 -6.17
C VAL A 7 7.41 67.44 -5.48
N GLY A 8 6.24 68.08 -5.34
CA GLY A 8 5.06 67.44 -4.76
C GLY A 8 4.59 66.21 -5.55
N LEU A 9 4.64 66.29 -6.87
CA LEU A 9 4.24 65.19 -7.77
C LEU A 9 5.20 64.01 -7.69
N LEU A 10 6.51 64.26 -7.60
CA LEU A 10 7.54 63.25 -7.37
C LEU A 10 7.38 62.56 -6.00
N CYS A 11 7.18 63.32 -4.92
CA CYS A 11 6.94 62.75 -3.60
C CYS A 11 5.65 61.90 -3.57
N GLY A 12 4.59 62.34 -4.26
CA GLY A 12 3.34 61.59 -4.38
C GLY A 12 3.52 60.25 -5.11
N MET A 13 4.29 60.22 -6.20
CA MET A 13 4.58 58.99 -6.93
C MET A 13 5.42 58.01 -6.11
N VAL A 14 6.44 58.50 -5.39
CA VAL A 14 7.27 57.65 -4.51
C VAL A 14 6.44 57.06 -3.37
N ALA A 15 5.57 57.85 -2.74
CA ALA A 15 4.66 57.37 -1.71
C ALA A 15 3.68 56.31 -2.23
N ALA A 16 3.10 56.52 -3.42
CA ALA A 16 2.21 55.55 -4.05
C ALA A 16 2.92 54.23 -4.39
N SER A 17 4.15 54.29 -4.91
CA SER A 17 4.97 53.09 -5.15
C SER A 17 5.36 52.36 -3.87
N ALA A 18 5.70 53.08 -2.80
CA ALA A 18 6.01 52.47 -1.50
C ALA A 18 4.79 51.77 -0.89
N VAL A 19 3.60 52.38 -0.98
CA VAL A 19 2.34 51.76 -0.55
C VAL A 19 2.00 50.55 -1.42
N GLY A 20 2.19 50.64 -2.74
CA GLY A 20 2.00 49.50 -3.66
C GLY A 20 2.90 48.31 -3.33
N LEU A 21 4.19 48.57 -3.06
CA LEU A 21 5.15 47.56 -2.63
C LEU A 21 4.80 46.95 -1.26
N PHE A 22 4.38 47.78 -0.31
CA PHE A 22 3.95 47.32 1.02
C PHE A 22 2.72 46.42 0.94
N LEU A 23 1.71 46.81 0.14
CA LEU A 23 0.51 46.01 -0.08
C LEU A 23 0.81 44.73 -0.87
N PHE A 24 1.70 44.78 -1.87
CA PHE A 24 2.12 43.58 -2.61
C PHE A 24 2.88 42.61 -1.69
N LYS A 25 3.80 43.10 -0.86
CA LYS A 25 4.55 42.28 0.09
C LYS A 25 3.60 41.62 1.10
N ASN A 26 2.66 42.37 1.67
CA ASN A 26 1.70 41.83 2.63
C ASN A 26 0.68 40.88 1.97
N ARG A 27 0.38 41.03 0.67
CA ARG A 27 -0.51 40.12 -0.07
C ARG A 27 0.19 38.82 -0.50
N VAL A 28 1.51 38.85 -0.72
CA VAL A 28 2.31 37.65 -0.96
C VAL A 28 2.61 36.91 0.35
N GLU A 29 2.70 37.62 1.47
CA GLU A 29 2.84 37.06 2.83
C GLU A 29 1.50 36.67 3.47
N GLU A 30 0.36 36.80 2.77
CA GLU A 30 -0.87 36.14 3.17
C GLU A 30 -0.66 34.64 2.96
N ASN A 31 -0.04 34.06 3.99
CA ASN A 31 0.50 32.72 4.08
C ASN A 31 -0.54 31.72 3.57
N VAL A 32 -0.41 31.31 2.30
CA VAL A 32 -0.76 29.96 1.93
C VAL A 32 0.18 29.12 2.79
N LYS A 33 -0.29 28.74 4.00
CA LYS A 33 0.26 27.60 4.70
C LYS A 33 0.06 26.47 3.71
N VAL A 34 1.11 26.19 2.93
CA VAL A 34 1.21 24.96 2.17
C VAL A 34 1.28 23.92 3.26
N THR A 35 0.11 23.43 3.68
CA THR A 35 0.02 22.26 4.53
C THR A 35 0.74 21.19 3.72
N GLN A 36 1.92 20.78 4.19
CA GLN A 36 2.59 19.64 3.58
C GLN A 36 1.58 18.51 3.64
N SER A 37 1.17 18.03 2.47
CA SER A 37 0.28 16.88 2.41
C SER A 37 1.02 15.70 3.03
N GLN A 38 0.39 15.07 4.00
CA GLN A 38 0.89 13.85 4.62
C GLN A 38 0.77 12.71 3.61
N ILE A 39 1.75 11.81 3.55
CA ILE A 39 1.59 10.61 2.74
C ILE A 39 0.59 9.70 3.44
N HIS A 40 -0.43 9.30 2.70
CA HIS A 40 -1.57 8.56 3.21
C HIS A 40 -1.92 7.39 2.29
N ARG A 41 -2.77 6.51 2.81
CA ARG A 41 -3.27 5.34 2.10
C ARG A 41 -4.08 5.80 0.88
N TYR A 42 -4.06 5.01 -0.19
CA TYR A 42 -4.84 5.33 -1.38
C TYR A 42 -6.35 5.30 -1.05
N GLY A 43 -7.07 6.35 -1.43
CA GLY A 43 -8.50 6.49 -1.14
C GLY A 43 -8.83 6.86 0.31
N ASP A 44 -7.83 6.98 1.20
CA ASP A 44 -8.04 7.25 2.62
C ASP A 44 -6.98 8.24 3.14
N PRO A 45 -7.28 9.55 3.15
CA PRO A 45 -6.35 10.58 3.59
C PRO A 45 -6.10 10.62 5.10
N GLU A 46 -6.94 9.95 5.90
CA GLU A 46 -6.80 9.95 7.36
C GLU A 46 -5.79 8.89 7.83
N THR A 47 -5.60 7.83 7.06
CA THR A 47 -4.65 6.75 7.37
C THR A 47 -3.27 7.06 6.80
N SER A 48 -2.33 7.43 7.68
CA SER A 48 -0.95 7.69 7.28
C SER A 48 -0.20 6.43 6.88
N ILE A 49 0.61 6.54 5.83
CA ILE A 49 1.59 5.53 5.44
C ILE A 49 3.02 6.07 5.42
N GLU A 50 3.32 7.15 6.14
CA GLU A 50 4.70 7.69 6.23
C GLU A 50 5.70 6.62 6.72
N LYS A 51 5.21 5.66 7.52
CA LYS A 51 6.00 4.52 7.97
C LYS A 51 5.20 3.23 7.86
N VAL A 52 5.56 2.39 6.90
CA VAL A 52 4.97 1.07 6.68
C VAL A 52 5.81 0.01 7.37
N ARG A 53 5.20 -0.76 8.28
CA ARG A 53 5.80 -1.87 9.01
C ARG A 53 5.34 -3.19 8.42
N ILE A 54 6.24 -3.97 7.84
CA ILE A 54 5.92 -5.31 7.33
C ILE A 54 6.35 -6.37 8.34
N LYS A 55 5.40 -7.18 8.82
CA LYS A 55 5.68 -8.43 9.53
C LYS A 55 5.56 -9.58 8.53
N ALA A 56 6.70 -10.09 8.09
CA ALA A 56 6.79 -11.08 7.02
C ALA A 56 6.92 -12.51 7.54
N PHE A 57 6.23 -13.43 6.90
CA PHE A 57 6.19 -14.84 7.26
C PHE A 57 6.45 -15.72 6.04
N TYR A 58 7.18 -16.82 6.25
CA TYR A 58 7.17 -17.95 5.32
C TYR A 58 6.24 -19.03 5.88
N VAL A 59 5.16 -19.30 5.17
CA VAL A 59 4.05 -20.15 5.63
C VAL A 59 3.95 -21.42 4.80
N VAL A 60 3.84 -22.56 5.48
CA VAL A 60 3.98 -23.89 4.88
C VAL A 60 2.83 -24.79 5.34
N PRO A 61 2.01 -25.35 4.43
CA PRO A 61 1.02 -26.36 4.76
C PRO A 61 1.64 -27.62 5.41
N THR A 62 0.86 -28.35 6.21
CA THR A 62 1.37 -29.54 6.93
C THR A 62 1.91 -30.63 6.01
N ASP A 63 1.41 -30.73 4.79
CA ASP A 63 1.78 -31.71 3.77
C ASP A 63 2.90 -31.24 2.82
N GLN A 64 3.43 -30.03 3.01
CA GLN A 64 4.57 -29.49 2.25
C GLN A 64 5.78 -29.18 3.17
N ASN A 65 5.87 -29.83 4.32
CA ASN A 65 6.83 -29.54 5.39
C ASN A 65 8.29 -29.95 5.12
N GLU A 66 8.70 -30.08 3.86
CA GLU A 66 10.08 -30.43 3.46
C GLU A 66 11.10 -29.29 3.64
N VAL A 67 10.79 -28.30 4.48
CA VAL A 67 11.65 -27.14 4.71
C VAL A 67 12.69 -27.49 5.76
N ASN A 68 13.85 -27.95 5.30
CA ASN A 68 15.04 -28.09 6.13
C ASN A 68 15.72 -26.74 6.39
N GLU A 69 16.71 -26.73 7.30
CA GLU A 69 17.43 -25.52 7.70
C GLU A 69 18.14 -24.82 6.52
N GLU A 70 18.69 -25.59 5.58
CA GLU A 70 19.37 -25.05 4.40
C GLU A 70 18.39 -24.33 3.47
N LYS A 71 17.25 -24.98 3.15
CA LYS A 71 16.16 -24.39 2.35
C LYS A 71 15.62 -23.14 3.03
N TRP A 72 15.40 -23.16 4.35
CA TRP A 72 14.96 -21.99 5.09
C TRP A 72 15.97 -20.84 5.03
N ARG A 73 17.25 -21.11 5.28
CA ARG A 73 18.30 -20.08 5.24
C ARG A 73 18.36 -19.40 3.86
N TRP A 74 18.27 -20.19 2.80
CA TRP A 74 18.24 -19.67 1.43
C TRP A 74 16.99 -18.83 1.16
N LEU A 75 15.81 -19.32 1.55
CA LEU A 75 14.54 -18.61 1.39
C LEU A 75 14.51 -17.30 2.15
N ARG A 76 14.92 -17.31 3.42
CA ARG A 76 15.02 -16.12 4.24
C ARG A 76 15.95 -15.07 3.61
N ALA A 77 17.09 -15.49 3.05
CA ALA A 77 17.98 -14.57 2.33
C ALA A 77 17.32 -13.95 1.09
N ARG A 78 16.45 -14.70 0.39
CA ARG A 78 15.67 -14.19 -0.74
C ARG A 78 14.59 -13.20 -0.32
N MET A 79 13.89 -13.49 0.76
CA MET A 79 12.91 -12.56 1.35
C MET A 79 13.56 -11.25 1.77
N ILE A 80 14.72 -11.32 2.47
CA ILE A 80 15.51 -10.14 2.84
C ILE A 80 15.85 -9.31 1.60
N TYR A 81 16.41 -9.95 0.57
CA TYR A 81 16.75 -9.25 -0.67
C TYR A 81 15.52 -8.55 -1.30
N ALA A 82 14.39 -9.26 -1.42
CA ALA A 82 13.19 -8.69 -2.02
C ALA A 82 12.63 -7.52 -1.19
N LEU A 83 12.58 -7.65 0.14
CA LEU A 83 12.06 -6.60 1.02
C LEU A 83 13.01 -5.38 1.07
N ASP A 84 14.33 -5.58 1.03
CA ASP A 84 15.31 -4.50 0.92
C ASP A 84 15.11 -3.70 -0.38
N GLN A 85 14.94 -4.40 -1.51
CA GLN A 85 14.73 -3.76 -2.80
C GLN A 85 13.35 -3.06 -2.88
N ALA A 86 12.31 -3.67 -2.33
CA ALA A 86 10.98 -3.06 -2.21
C ALA A 86 11.02 -1.79 -1.35
N ALA A 87 11.73 -1.81 -0.22
CA ALA A 87 11.90 -0.65 0.66
C ALA A 87 12.64 0.50 -0.03
N LEU A 88 13.73 0.19 -0.74
CA LEU A 88 14.48 1.19 -1.51
C LEU A 88 13.62 1.79 -2.63
N PHE A 89 12.90 0.94 -3.37
CA PHE A 89 11.98 1.39 -4.41
C PHE A 89 10.93 2.35 -3.84
N HIS A 90 10.27 1.96 -2.75
CA HIS A 90 9.27 2.77 -2.05
C HIS A 90 9.80 4.15 -1.65
N GLU A 91 10.95 4.18 -0.97
CA GLU A 91 11.57 5.41 -0.52
C GLU A 91 11.83 6.37 -1.71
N VAL A 92 12.28 5.84 -2.85
CA VAL A 92 12.49 6.63 -4.07
C VAL A 92 11.17 7.12 -4.66
N GLN A 93 10.15 6.26 -4.79
CA GLN A 93 8.85 6.65 -5.34
C GLN A 93 8.18 7.75 -4.51
N PHE A 94 8.32 7.70 -3.18
CA PHE A 94 7.75 8.67 -2.25
C PHE A 94 8.73 9.78 -1.83
N ARG A 95 9.86 9.95 -2.52
CA ARG A 95 10.86 11.00 -2.25
C ARG A 95 11.26 11.10 -0.77
N ARG A 96 11.38 9.95 -0.10
CA ARG A 96 11.69 9.81 1.34
C ARG A 96 10.64 10.33 2.32
N GLN A 97 9.44 10.66 1.84
CA GLN A 97 8.30 11.04 2.69
C GLN A 97 7.55 9.81 3.23
N SER A 98 7.84 8.64 2.69
CA SER A 98 7.38 7.36 3.24
C SER A 98 8.49 6.33 3.20
N ALA A 99 8.55 5.47 4.21
CA ALA A 99 9.56 4.43 4.35
C ALA A 99 8.95 3.08 4.73
N ILE A 100 9.53 2.00 4.22
CA ILE A 100 9.22 0.64 4.63
C ILE A 100 10.29 0.15 5.60
N VAL A 101 9.83 -0.49 6.66
CA VAL A 101 10.63 -1.22 7.62
C VAL A 101 10.01 -2.60 7.80
N TYR A 102 10.81 -3.64 7.96
CA TYR A 102 10.28 -5.00 7.99
C TYR A 102 10.98 -5.88 9.02
N ASP A 103 10.24 -6.86 9.51
CA ASP A 103 10.72 -7.95 10.38
C ASP A 103 10.27 -9.27 9.76
N ILE A 104 11.19 -10.23 9.62
CA ILE A 104 10.86 -11.59 9.13
C ILE A 104 10.82 -12.53 10.33
N TYR A 105 9.71 -13.23 10.50
CA TYR A 105 9.55 -14.20 11.58
C TYR A 105 10.66 -15.27 11.51
N PRO A 106 11.31 -15.61 12.64
CA PRO A 106 12.60 -16.31 12.62
C PRO A 106 12.55 -17.74 12.08
N ASN A 107 11.39 -18.38 12.12
CA ASN A 107 11.18 -19.75 11.68
C ASN A 107 10.05 -19.83 10.63
N PRO A 108 10.06 -20.82 9.72
CA PRO A 108 8.88 -21.13 8.92
C PRO A 108 7.68 -21.42 9.82
N VAL A 109 6.52 -20.87 9.49
CA VAL A 109 5.27 -21.17 10.19
C VAL A 109 4.60 -22.36 9.50
N ILE A 110 4.62 -23.51 10.18
CA ILE A 110 3.89 -24.69 9.73
C ILE A 110 2.43 -24.51 10.09
N LEU A 111 1.57 -24.42 9.09
CA LEU A 111 0.13 -24.21 9.22
C LEU A 111 -0.55 -25.43 9.85
N SER A 112 -1.78 -25.24 10.34
CA SER A 112 -2.52 -26.29 11.05
C SER A 112 -3.21 -27.31 10.13
N ARG A 113 -3.39 -26.98 8.85
CA ARG A 113 -4.02 -27.81 7.82
C ARG A 113 -3.10 -28.05 6.61
N ASN A 114 -3.52 -28.93 5.71
CA ASN A 114 -2.84 -29.24 4.46
C ASN A 114 -3.16 -28.21 3.36
N SER A 115 -2.49 -28.30 2.20
CA SER A 115 -2.65 -27.32 1.13
C SER A 115 -4.07 -27.30 0.56
N ASP A 116 -4.78 -28.43 0.51
CA ASP A 116 -6.18 -28.49 0.04
C ASP A 116 -7.12 -27.53 0.79
N TYR A 117 -6.84 -27.25 2.06
CA TYR A 117 -7.63 -26.32 2.86
C TYR A 117 -7.31 -24.86 2.53
N TYR A 118 -6.04 -24.53 2.34
CA TYR A 118 -5.60 -23.14 2.13
C TYR A 118 -5.63 -22.71 0.68
N ASP A 119 -5.58 -23.63 -0.29
CA ASP A 119 -5.57 -23.34 -1.74
C ASP A 119 -6.99 -22.98 -2.25
N ALA A 120 -7.61 -21.99 -1.59
CA ALA A 120 -9.00 -21.56 -1.75
C ALA A 120 -9.14 -20.27 -2.60
N GLY A 121 -8.19 -20.01 -3.50
CA GLY A 121 -8.21 -18.83 -4.37
C GLY A 121 -8.00 -17.52 -3.59
N SER A 122 -8.91 -16.55 -3.78
CA SER A 122 -8.84 -15.25 -3.07
C SER A 122 -8.90 -15.38 -1.55
N ARG A 123 -9.45 -16.49 -1.03
CA ARG A 123 -9.55 -16.74 0.42
C ARG A 123 -8.25 -17.23 1.05
N THR A 124 -7.25 -17.64 0.27
CA THR A 124 -5.98 -18.17 0.80
C THR A 124 -5.32 -17.20 1.78
N VAL A 125 -5.19 -15.93 1.40
CA VAL A 125 -4.56 -14.89 2.24
C VAL A 125 -5.29 -14.75 3.57
N ILE A 126 -6.62 -14.77 3.57
CA ILE A 126 -7.46 -14.58 4.76
C ILE A 126 -7.35 -15.76 5.72
N LEU A 127 -7.43 -16.98 5.18
CA LEU A 127 -7.32 -18.20 5.99
C LEU A 127 -5.97 -18.29 6.70
N ILE A 128 -4.89 -17.94 5.99
CA ILE A 128 -3.54 -17.94 6.56
C ILE A 128 -3.39 -16.79 7.56
N SER A 129 -3.82 -15.58 7.21
CA SER A 129 -3.74 -14.40 8.10
C SER A 129 -4.47 -14.62 9.42
N ASN A 130 -5.68 -15.19 9.40
CA ASN A 130 -6.42 -15.49 10.63
C ASN A 130 -5.70 -16.52 11.52
N GLU A 131 -5.02 -17.50 10.91
CA GLU A 131 -4.20 -18.43 11.69
C GLU A 131 -2.96 -17.77 12.27
N ILE A 132 -2.27 -16.92 11.49
CA ILE A 132 -1.10 -16.16 11.95
C ILE A 132 -1.48 -15.23 13.10
N GLU A 133 -2.59 -14.50 12.99
CA GLU A 133 -3.14 -13.65 14.05
C GLU A 133 -3.30 -14.43 15.35
N LYS A 134 -3.97 -15.58 15.28
CA LYS A 134 -4.25 -16.42 16.45
C LYS A 134 -2.99 -17.00 17.09
N ARG A 135 -2.01 -17.42 16.29
CA ARG A 135 -0.86 -18.19 16.77
C ARG A 135 0.35 -17.33 17.11
N VAL A 136 0.56 -16.22 16.40
CA VAL A 136 1.74 -15.35 16.54
C VAL A 136 1.41 -14.06 17.28
N PHE A 137 0.28 -13.42 16.99
CA PHE A 137 0.01 -12.06 17.51
C PHE A 137 -0.74 -12.04 18.85
N ARG A 138 -1.41 -13.14 19.21
CA ARG A 138 -2.09 -13.26 20.51
C ARG A 138 -1.16 -13.83 21.58
N PRO A 139 -1.12 -13.28 22.81
CA PRO A 139 -0.31 -13.81 23.92
C PRO A 139 -0.60 -15.28 24.27
N SER A 140 -1.78 -15.80 23.93
CA SER A 140 -2.17 -17.20 24.10
C SER A 140 -1.73 -18.12 22.95
N GLY A 141 -1.16 -17.58 21.89
CA GLY A 141 -0.74 -18.31 20.70
C GLY A 141 0.50 -19.16 20.97
N ASP A 142 0.58 -20.32 20.31
CA ASP A 142 1.69 -21.26 20.45
C ASP A 142 3.00 -20.78 19.80
N LEU A 143 2.92 -19.77 18.94
CA LEU A 143 4.03 -19.14 18.23
C LEU A 143 4.24 -17.68 18.67
N TYR A 144 3.65 -17.27 19.80
CA TYR A 144 3.74 -15.90 20.27
C TYR A 144 5.18 -15.51 20.61
N ASP A 145 5.63 -14.39 20.06
CA ASP A 145 6.93 -13.77 20.37
C ASP A 145 6.71 -12.27 20.61
N GLU A 146 6.75 -11.87 21.88
CA GLU A 146 6.55 -10.47 22.30
C GLU A 146 7.48 -9.50 21.58
N SER A 147 8.72 -9.90 21.28
CA SER A 147 9.69 -9.03 20.59
C SER A 147 9.34 -8.84 19.11
N PHE A 148 8.69 -9.83 18.51
CA PHE A 148 8.30 -9.78 17.10
C PHE A 148 7.01 -8.98 16.89
N VAL A 149 6.04 -9.11 17.79
CA VAL A 149 4.70 -8.50 17.64
C VAL A 149 4.67 -7.01 17.97
N GLN A 150 5.75 -6.44 18.50
CA GLN A 150 5.80 -5.01 18.78
C GLN A 150 5.75 -4.17 17.49
N SER A 151 4.88 -3.17 17.48
CA SER A 151 4.74 -2.15 16.45
C SER A 151 4.65 -0.76 17.09
N GLY A 152 5.07 0.27 16.34
CA GLY A 152 4.88 1.65 16.75
C GLY A 152 3.42 2.09 16.60
N PRO A 153 2.90 3.00 17.47
CA PRO A 153 1.50 3.43 17.44
C PRO A 153 1.11 4.27 16.20
N SER A 154 2.08 4.63 15.36
CA SER A 154 1.89 5.42 14.14
C SER A 154 2.43 4.69 12.89
N GLU A 155 2.62 3.38 13.00
CA GLU A 155 3.07 2.55 11.87
C GLU A 155 1.86 1.94 11.17
N TYR A 156 1.84 1.98 9.83
CA TYR A 156 0.90 1.23 9.02
C TYR A 156 1.36 -0.23 8.93
N ASN A 157 0.65 -1.13 9.61
CA ASN A 157 1.06 -2.51 9.80
C ASN A 157 0.56 -3.40 8.66
N VAL A 158 1.49 -4.08 8.01
CA VAL A 158 1.21 -5.00 6.92
C VAL A 158 1.71 -6.39 7.27
N ILE A 159 0.87 -7.40 7.11
CA ILE A 159 1.29 -8.80 7.18
C ILE A 159 1.64 -9.28 5.77
N GLY A 160 2.91 -9.67 5.58
CA GLY A 160 3.43 -10.19 4.33
C GLY A 160 3.60 -11.70 4.37
N LEU A 161 2.99 -12.44 3.44
CA LEU A 161 2.99 -13.89 3.42
C LEU A 161 3.73 -14.42 2.19
N VAL A 162 4.75 -15.25 2.41
CA VAL A 162 5.38 -16.06 1.36
C VAL A 162 4.90 -17.49 1.53
N TYR A 163 4.06 -17.97 0.62
CA TYR A 163 3.31 -19.22 0.79
C TYR A 163 3.90 -20.38 -0.04
N GLU A 164 4.07 -21.55 0.57
CA GLU A 164 4.46 -22.79 -0.12
C GLU A 164 3.25 -23.44 -0.83
N GLY A 165 2.71 -22.75 -1.84
CA GLY A 165 1.55 -23.22 -2.62
C GLY A 165 1.30 -22.30 -3.83
N PRO A 166 0.29 -22.60 -4.65
CA PRO A 166 -0.18 -21.67 -5.67
C PRO A 166 -0.83 -20.46 -5.00
N GLY A 167 -0.51 -19.24 -5.46
CA GLY A 167 -1.18 -18.03 -4.96
C GLY A 167 -0.40 -16.73 -5.20
N GLY A 168 -1.12 -15.65 -5.49
CA GLY A 168 -0.61 -14.28 -5.49
C GLY A 168 -1.79 -13.35 -5.31
N TRP A 169 -1.89 -12.69 -4.15
CA TRP A 169 -3.02 -11.85 -3.76
C TRP A 169 -2.59 -10.82 -2.70
N GLY A 170 -2.84 -9.54 -2.97
CA GLY A 170 -2.73 -8.44 -2.02
C GLY A 170 -4.07 -7.75 -1.79
N GLY A 171 -4.23 -7.12 -0.64
CA GLY A 171 -5.43 -6.36 -0.31
C GLY A 171 -5.27 -5.49 0.93
N ALA A 172 -5.92 -4.33 0.91
CA ALA A 172 -6.01 -3.44 2.07
C ALA A 172 -7.18 -3.83 2.98
N VAL A 173 -7.04 -3.60 4.28
CA VAL A 173 -8.12 -3.79 5.25
C VAL A 173 -8.88 -2.48 5.40
N TYR A 174 -10.21 -2.54 5.28
CA TYR A 174 -11.07 -1.39 5.52
C TYR A 174 -11.92 -1.69 6.74
N GLU A 175 -11.92 -0.79 7.72
CA GLU A 175 -12.94 -0.81 8.76
C GLU A 175 -14.28 -0.46 8.12
N SER A 176 -15.28 -1.31 8.35
CA SER A 176 -16.64 -1.08 7.88
C SER A 176 -17.60 -1.17 9.04
N GLY A 177 -18.57 -0.25 9.10
CA GLY A 177 -19.74 -0.40 9.97
C GLY A 177 -20.71 -1.49 9.49
N LEU A 178 -20.44 -2.11 8.34
CA LEU A 178 -21.21 -3.22 7.78
C LEU A 178 -20.49 -4.55 8.09
N GLU A 179 -21.25 -5.55 8.50
CA GLU A 179 -20.73 -6.90 8.79
C GLU A 179 -21.07 -7.91 7.68
N ASP A 180 -21.85 -7.51 6.68
CA ASP A 180 -22.33 -8.38 5.62
C ASP A 180 -21.51 -8.20 4.34
N PRO A 181 -20.82 -9.24 3.82
CA PRO A 181 -19.96 -9.12 2.65
C PRO A 181 -20.67 -8.62 1.39
N GLU A 182 -21.95 -8.96 1.20
CA GLU A 182 -22.72 -8.50 0.04
C GLU A 182 -22.97 -6.99 0.13
N LYS A 183 -23.38 -6.50 1.31
CA LYS A 183 -23.55 -5.05 1.53
C LYS A 183 -22.25 -4.27 1.44
N ILE A 184 -21.15 -4.83 1.94
CA ILE A 184 -19.81 -4.22 1.80
C ILE A 184 -19.44 -4.14 0.32
N ALA A 185 -19.62 -5.23 -0.42
CA ALA A 185 -19.30 -5.30 -1.83
C ALA A 185 -20.14 -4.32 -2.67
N ASP A 186 -21.44 -4.25 -2.41
CA ASP A 186 -22.36 -3.31 -3.05
C ASP A 186 -21.96 -1.85 -2.76
N CYS A 187 -21.57 -1.55 -1.52
CA CYS A 187 -21.02 -0.24 -1.15
C CYS A 187 -19.76 0.10 -1.96
N LEU A 188 -18.83 -0.86 -2.05
CA LEU A 188 -17.53 -0.66 -2.69
C LEU A 188 -17.61 -0.76 -4.22
N GLY A 189 -18.75 -1.16 -4.79
CA GLY A 189 -18.88 -1.40 -6.22
C GLY A 189 -18.04 -2.58 -6.74
N ILE A 190 -17.76 -3.57 -5.88
CA ILE A 190 -16.96 -4.76 -6.23
C ILE A 190 -17.78 -6.05 -6.12
N SER A 191 -17.21 -7.16 -6.59
CA SER A 191 -17.86 -8.47 -6.40
C SER A 191 -17.82 -8.89 -4.93
N PRO A 192 -18.90 -9.45 -4.36
CA PRO A 192 -18.88 -10.07 -3.03
C PRO A 192 -17.80 -11.15 -2.85
N ALA A 193 -17.38 -11.79 -3.94
CA ALA A 193 -16.28 -12.78 -3.92
C ALA A 193 -14.90 -12.15 -3.65
N MET A 194 -14.77 -10.83 -3.80
CA MET A 194 -13.57 -10.04 -3.50
C MET A 194 -13.58 -9.49 -2.07
N VAL A 195 -14.72 -9.54 -1.37
CA VAL A 195 -14.82 -9.13 0.03
C VAL A 195 -14.56 -10.32 0.93
N ALA A 196 -13.67 -10.12 1.90
CA ALA A 196 -13.46 -11.05 2.98
C ALA A 196 -13.41 -10.30 4.31
N ILE A 197 -14.08 -10.87 5.31
CA ILE A 197 -14.06 -10.34 6.67
C ILE A 197 -12.85 -10.96 7.37
N VAL A 198 -11.99 -10.10 7.89
CA VAL A 198 -10.82 -10.48 8.70
C VAL A 198 -11.13 -10.23 10.16
N GLU A 199 -10.82 -11.22 11.00
CA GLU A 199 -10.95 -11.10 12.46
C GLU A 199 -9.54 -10.87 13.03
N GLY A 200 -9.04 -9.64 12.93
CA GLY A 200 -7.71 -9.28 13.40
C GLY A 200 -7.59 -7.78 13.66
N GLU A 201 -6.84 -7.44 14.70
CA GLU A 201 -6.59 -6.03 15.09
C GLU A 201 -5.17 -5.59 14.74
N PHE A 202 -4.31 -6.53 14.31
CA PHE A 202 -2.89 -6.26 14.17
C PHE A 202 -2.49 -5.61 12.84
N ALA A 203 -3.27 -5.80 11.77
CA ALA A 203 -2.85 -5.45 10.42
C ALA A 203 -3.85 -4.53 9.72
N ASP A 204 -3.31 -3.50 9.09
CA ASP A 204 -4.01 -2.55 8.22
C ASP A 204 -4.03 -3.04 6.75
N GLY A 205 -3.16 -4.00 6.41
CA GLY A 205 -3.06 -4.58 5.07
C GLY A 205 -2.43 -5.95 5.05
N PHE A 206 -2.70 -6.70 3.98
CA PHE A 206 -2.15 -8.03 3.75
C PHE A 206 -1.61 -8.15 2.33
N PHE A 207 -0.52 -8.90 2.18
CA PHE A 207 -0.14 -9.41 0.88
C PHE A 207 0.36 -10.85 0.96
N LEU A 208 0.13 -11.60 -0.11
CA LEU A 208 0.55 -12.97 -0.28
C LEU A 208 1.23 -13.14 -1.63
N VAL A 209 2.39 -13.79 -1.62
CA VAL A 209 3.14 -14.17 -2.82
C VAL A 209 3.48 -15.66 -2.78
N SER A 210 3.34 -16.37 -3.91
CA SER A 210 3.76 -17.77 -4.04
C SER A 210 5.27 -17.89 -4.01
N ASN A 211 5.77 -18.73 -3.11
CA ASN A 211 7.18 -19.03 -3.04
C ASN A 211 7.71 -19.69 -4.33
N LYS A 212 6.95 -20.65 -4.86
CA LYS A 212 7.35 -21.47 -6.02
C LYS A 212 7.53 -20.60 -7.25
N GLU A 213 6.61 -19.66 -7.47
CA GLU A 213 6.66 -18.79 -8.64
C GLU A 213 7.77 -17.74 -8.50
N TYR A 214 7.86 -17.01 -7.38
CA TYR A 214 8.69 -15.79 -7.38
C TYR A 214 10.13 -15.98 -6.90
N PHE A 215 10.38 -16.93 -6.00
CA PHE A 215 11.73 -17.12 -5.45
C PHE A 215 12.47 -18.28 -6.10
N PHE A 216 11.76 -19.36 -6.47
CA PHE A 216 12.37 -20.56 -7.01
C PHE A 216 12.45 -20.60 -8.55
N ASP A 217 11.39 -20.21 -9.24
CA ASP A 217 11.35 -20.32 -10.70
C ASP A 217 12.28 -19.26 -11.36
N PRO A 218 13.30 -19.68 -12.13
CA PRO A 218 14.22 -18.78 -12.81
C PRO A 218 13.56 -17.78 -13.75
N ASN A 219 12.38 -18.09 -14.29
CA ASN A 219 11.67 -17.25 -15.25
C ASN A 219 11.07 -16.00 -14.59
N PHE A 220 10.66 -16.10 -13.33
CA PHE A 220 10.06 -14.99 -12.60
C PHE A 220 11.07 -14.25 -11.73
N ARG A 221 12.24 -14.86 -11.48
CA ARG A 221 13.29 -14.32 -10.61
C ARG A 221 13.73 -12.89 -10.98
N SER A 222 13.68 -12.50 -12.25
CA SER A 222 14.05 -11.14 -12.68
C SER A 222 13.07 -10.05 -12.27
N PHE A 223 11.83 -10.41 -11.90
CA PHE A 223 10.80 -9.45 -11.52
C PHE A 223 10.03 -9.86 -10.24
N GLY A 224 10.45 -10.92 -9.53
CA GLY A 224 9.80 -11.37 -8.29
C GLY A 224 9.69 -10.26 -7.24
N THR A 225 10.69 -9.39 -7.12
CA THR A 225 10.60 -8.20 -6.24
C THR A 225 9.52 -7.21 -6.68
N SER A 226 9.35 -6.99 -7.99
CA SER A 226 8.28 -6.13 -8.50
C SER A 226 6.91 -6.69 -8.17
N ILE A 227 6.75 -8.02 -8.17
CA ILE A 227 5.51 -8.66 -7.73
C ILE A 227 5.29 -8.47 -6.23
N VAL A 228 6.32 -8.68 -5.39
CA VAL A 228 6.23 -8.40 -3.95
C VAL A 228 5.77 -6.96 -3.71
N TYR A 229 6.33 -5.99 -4.43
CA TYR A 229 5.92 -4.60 -4.28
C TYR A 229 4.52 -4.32 -4.84
N HIS A 230 4.13 -4.97 -5.95
CA HIS A 230 2.79 -4.86 -6.52
C HIS A 230 1.73 -5.31 -5.50
N GLU A 231 1.91 -6.48 -4.89
CA GLU A 231 0.98 -6.96 -3.86
C GLU A 231 1.00 -6.09 -2.59
N LEU A 232 2.17 -5.53 -2.22
CA LEU A 232 2.26 -4.53 -1.15
C LEU A 232 1.51 -3.24 -1.53
N GLY A 233 1.51 -2.84 -2.79
CA GLY A 233 0.72 -1.72 -3.30
C GLY A 233 -0.77 -1.91 -3.01
N HIS A 234 -1.30 -3.11 -3.26
CA HIS A 234 -2.67 -3.44 -2.88
C HIS A 234 -2.91 -3.39 -1.38
N ALA A 235 -1.93 -3.81 -0.57
CA ALA A 235 -2.01 -3.66 0.89
C ALA A 235 -2.07 -2.19 1.34
N MET A 236 -1.68 -1.23 0.50
CA MET A 236 -1.82 0.22 0.70
C MET A 236 -3.01 0.83 -0.06
N GLY A 237 -3.91 0.00 -0.59
CA GLY A 237 -5.13 0.41 -1.28
C GLY A 237 -4.97 0.73 -2.76
N LEU A 238 -3.76 0.60 -3.34
CA LEU A 238 -3.57 0.90 -4.76
C LEU A 238 -4.38 -0.08 -5.63
N PRO A 239 -5.13 0.40 -6.63
CA PRO A 239 -5.88 -0.46 -7.53
C PRO A 239 -4.98 -1.04 -8.62
N ASP A 240 -5.44 -2.15 -9.21
CA ASP A 240 -4.87 -2.67 -10.45
C ASP A 240 -5.07 -1.70 -11.60
N ARG A 241 -4.01 -1.49 -12.41
CA ARG A 241 -4.05 -0.67 -13.63
C ARG A 241 -3.81 -1.50 -14.89
N TYR A 242 -4.31 -2.73 -14.91
CA TYR A 242 -4.34 -3.59 -16.11
C TYR A 242 -5.73 -4.18 -16.33
N VAL A 243 -6.06 -4.47 -17.58
CA VAL A 243 -7.33 -5.12 -17.92
C VAL A 243 -7.23 -6.60 -17.57
N SER A 244 -7.85 -7.03 -16.47
CA SER A 244 -8.16 -8.44 -16.28
C SER A 244 -9.25 -8.81 -17.29
N LYS A 245 -8.99 -9.76 -18.18
CA LYS A 245 -10.00 -10.22 -19.15
C LYS A 245 -11.26 -10.66 -18.39
N GLY A 246 -12.33 -9.87 -18.45
CA GLY A 246 -13.67 -10.28 -18.03
C GLY A 246 -14.26 -9.60 -16.78
N ILE A 247 -13.59 -8.62 -16.17
CA ILE A 247 -14.18 -7.82 -15.09
C ILE A 247 -13.88 -6.34 -15.36
N GLU A 248 -14.89 -5.59 -15.81
CA GLU A 248 -14.91 -4.14 -15.75
C GLU A 248 -15.40 -3.78 -14.34
N ILE A 249 -14.51 -3.24 -13.49
CA ILE A 249 -14.89 -2.72 -12.17
C ILE A 249 -15.16 -1.23 -12.36
N ASP A 250 -16.43 -0.83 -12.28
CA ASP A 250 -16.83 0.56 -12.30
C ASP A 250 -16.56 1.19 -10.93
N ASN A 251 -15.85 2.32 -10.90
CA ASN A 251 -15.64 3.24 -9.77
C ASN A 251 -15.78 2.61 -8.37
N VAL A 252 -14.68 2.09 -7.82
CA VAL A 252 -14.63 1.72 -6.40
C VAL A 252 -14.78 3.00 -5.57
N SER A 253 -15.94 3.19 -4.94
CA SER A 253 -16.10 4.27 -3.97
C SER A 253 -15.22 3.96 -2.76
N ALA A 254 -14.44 4.93 -2.30
CA ALA A 254 -13.50 4.72 -1.20
C ALA A 254 -14.18 4.64 0.18
N SER A 255 -15.50 4.92 0.26
CA SER A 255 -16.22 4.92 1.54
C SER A 255 -17.68 4.51 1.39
N CYS A 256 -18.15 3.64 2.30
CA CYS A 256 -19.57 3.27 2.43
C CYS A 256 -20.46 4.39 2.98
N ASP A 257 -19.89 5.55 3.28
CA ASP A 257 -20.60 6.66 3.91
C ASP A 257 -21.35 7.54 2.90
N GLU A 258 -21.11 7.36 1.58
CA GLU A 258 -21.80 8.10 0.53
C GLU A 258 -22.82 7.22 -0.23
N PRO A 259 -24.07 7.68 -0.44
CA PRO A 259 -25.09 6.90 -1.12
C PRO A 259 -24.76 6.70 -2.63
N PRO A 260 -25.00 5.49 -3.19
CA PRO A 260 -24.52 5.08 -4.52
C PRO A 260 -25.20 5.75 -5.73
N GLU A 261 -26.02 6.77 -5.54
CA GLU A 261 -26.97 7.25 -6.56
C GLU A 261 -26.34 8.04 -7.74
N GLN A 262 -25.01 8.23 -7.81
CA GLN A 262 -24.37 9.03 -8.87
C GLN A 262 -23.12 8.42 -9.56
N ALA A 263 -22.72 7.18 -9.27
CA ALA A 263 -21.42 6.65 -9.71
C ALA A 263 -21.41 5.78 -11.00
N ALA A 264 -22.50 5.70 -11.76
CA ALA A 264 -22.61 4.85 -12.95
C ALA A 264 -21.96 5.49 -14.20
N GLY A 265 -20.63 5.50 -14.26
CA GLY A 265 -19.86 5.80 -15.46
C GLY A 265 -18.88 4.66 -15.72
N VAL A 266 -18.94 4.06 -16.91
CA VAL A 266 -18.01 2.99 -17.34
C VAL A 266 -16.59 3.54 -17.32
N VAL A 267 -15.77 3.09 -16.37
CA VAL A 267 -14.36 3.46 -16.32
C VAL A 267 -13.56 2.42 -17.09
N SER A 268 -13.13 2.78 -18.30
CA SER A 268 -12.17 1.94 -19.01
C SER A 268 -10.85 1.94 -18.22
N VAL A 269 -10.51 0.83 -17.58
CA VAL A 269 -9.19 0.68 -16.94
C VAL A 269 -8.13 0.77 -18.02
N ARG A 270 -7.41 1.90 -18.06
CA ARG A 270 -6.30 2.09 -18.98
C ARG A 270 -5.16 1.22 -18.53
N GLN A 271 -4.77 0.26 -19.36
CA GLN A 271 -3.57 -0.53 -19.12
C GLN A 271 -2.34 0.37 -19.04
N THR A 272 -1.68 0.40 -17.88
CA THR A 272 -0.46 1.19 -17.65
C THR A 272 0.79 0.33 -17.68
N ASN A 273 1.95 1.01 -17.81
CA ASN A 273 3.27 0.38 -17.81
C ASN A 273 3.99 0.48 -16.46
N ASP A 274 3.33 1.05 -15.45
CA ASP A 274 3.84 1.18 -14.09
C ASP A 274 3.70 -0.15 -13.32
N ILE A 275 4.16 -0.17 -12.07
CA ILE A 275 4.20 -1.38 -11.25
C ILE A 275 2.81 -1.90 -10.88
N MET A 276 1.78 -1.07 -10.89
CA MET A 276 0.38 -1.50 -10.71
C MET A 276 -0.27 -2.01 -12.01
N GLY A 277 0.40 -1.86 -13.16
CA GLY A 277 -0.02 -2.35 -14.46
C GLY A 277 0.86 -3.50 -14.98
N LEU A 278 1.27 -3.40 -16.25
CA LEU A 278 2.18 -4.37 -16.88
C LEU A 278 3.63 -4.28 -16.38
N GLY A 279 3.99 -3.19 -15.70
CA GLY A 279 5.34 -3.00 -15.17
C GLY A 279 5.71 -4.06 -14.14
N ARG A 280 4.75 -4.69 -13.46
CA ARG A 280 5.01 -5.75 -12.46
C ARG A 280 5.83 -6.94 -12.98
N PHE A 281 5.84 -7.16 -14.31
CA PHE A 281 6.64 -8.19 -14.97
C PHE A 281 8.01 -7.70 -15.45
N LYS A 282 8.49 -6.56 -14.95
CA LYS A 282 9.81 -5.99 -15.23
C LYS A 282 10.65 -5.94 -13.95
N PRO A 283 11.99 -5.87 -14.05
CA PRO A 283 12.86 -5.64 -12.90
C PRO A 283 12.47 -4.35 -12.16
N ILE A 284 12.55 -4.37 -10.82
CA ILE A 284 12.09 -3.27 -9.96
C ILE A 284 12.90 -1.99 -10.19
N GLU A 285 14.16 -2.13 -10.60
CA GLU A 285 15.12 -1.05 -10.82
C GLU A 285 14.74 -0.14 -12.00
N ILE A 286 13.90 -0.63 -12.92
CA ILE A 286 13.39 0.13 -14.07
C ILE A 286 11.88 0.39 -13.97
N ASN A 287 11.29 0.06 -12.83
CA ASN A 287 9.87 0.22 -12.59
C ASN A 287 9.56 1.60 -11.99
N TYR A 288 8.28 1.92 -11.86
CA TYR A 288 7.80 3.14 -11.22
C TYR A 288 6.34 2.96 -10.78
N ILE A 289 5.87 3.79 -9.86
CA ILE A 289 4.45 3.97 -9.58
C ILE A 289 3.98 5.17 -10.41
N ASP A 290 2.82 5.07 -11.05
CA ASP A 290 2.30 6.19 -11.82
C ASP A 290 2.18 7.45 -10.95
N ARG A 291 2.53 8.61 -11.53
CA ARG A 291 2.55 9.89 -10.84
C ARG A 291 1.18 10.29 -10.31
N GLU A 292 0.11 9.89 -11.00
CA GLU A 292 -1.26 10.10 -10.54
C GLU A 292 -1.54 9.35 -9.23
N LEU A 293 -1.17 8.07 -9.13
CA LEU A 293 -1.33 7.28 -7.90
C LEU A 293 -0.58 7.89 -6.72
N THR A 294 0.69 8.25 -6.91
CA THR A 294 1.47 8.85 -5.80
C THR A 294 0.89 10.18 -5.33
N ARG A 295 0.30 11.00 -6.21
CA ARG A 295 -0.40 12.23 -5.84
C ARG A 295 -1.69 11.97 -5.08
N GLU A 296 -2.44 10.96 -5.49
CA GLU A 296 -3.66 10.52 -4.79
C GLU A 296 -3.35 9.92 -3.41
N MET A 297 -2.08 9.56 -3.15
CA MET A 297 -1.57 9.17 -1.84
C MET A 297 -0.89 10.33 -1.09
N GLY A 298 -1.11 11.57 -1.52
CA GLY A 298 -0.64 12.77 -0.83
C GLY A 298 0.76 13.24 -1.21
N LEU A 299 1.42 12.66 -2.22
CA LEU A 299 2.73 13.16 -2.68
C LEU A 299 2.54 14.48 -3.46
N VAL A 300 2.78 15.62 -2.79
CA VAL A 300 2.78 16.96 -3.41
C VAL A 300 4.13 17.25 -4.05
N GLU A 301 4.10 17.88 -5.23
CA GLU A 301 5.28 18.15 -6.06
C GLU A 301 5.63 19.62 -6.22
#